data_AF-A0A5J9T7R2-F1
#
_entry.id   AF-A0A5J9T7R2-F1
#
_cell.length_a   1.000
_cell.length_b   1.000
_cell.length_c   1.000
_cell.angle_alpha   90.00
_cell.angle_beta   90.00
_cell.angle_gamma   90.00
#
_symmetry.space_group_name_H-M   'P 1'
#
loop_
_entity.id
_entity.type
_entity.pdbx_description
1 polymer ?
#
loop_
_entity_poly.entity_id
_entity_poly.type
_entity_poly.pdbx_seq_one_letter_code
_entity_poly.pdbx_strand_id
1 'polypeptide(L)'
;MLAARRLSASPSPLLRRGLSAQPQPTTPPPEEAGSGAGAWARRAVAFSLLGLTGAVGASAVSDLSVFLSCSSQAIEKATQNQQIVDAIGKPIVRGPWYSASIAVNHARHSVSCTFPVSAPQGNGLLKFKAVRLGDESWFSFLQRSDWEILIMDAILDIPTEDGKHRTMRVTIPDNTAPRADCRACKTQPTPAPVPSAPAPAEK
;
A
#
# COMPACT_ATOMS: atom_id res chain seq x y z
N MET A 1 18.20 47.79 9.98
CA MET A 1 17.85 49.04 9.27
C MET A 1 16.69 48.74 8.32
N LEU A 2 15.64 49.58 8.38
CA LEU A 2 14.48 49.57 7.50
C LEU A 2 14.89 49.97 6.06
N ALA A 3 14.18 49.47 5.05
CA ALA A 3 13.83 50.27 3.88
C ALA A 3 12.67 49.64 3.10
N ALA A 4 11.48 50.23 3.28
CA ALA A 4 10.36 50.13 2.36
C ALA A 4 10.64 50.99 1.11
N ARG A 5 10.21 50.54 -0.08
CA ARG A 5 10.08 51.42 -1.25
C ARG A 5 8.61 51.55 -1.64
N ARG A 6 8.06 52.72 -1.31
CA ARG A 6 6.88 53.29 -1.97
C ARG A 6 7.37 54.07 -3.20
N LEU A 7 6.64 54.02 -4.30
CA LEU A 7 6.68 55.04 -5.34
C LEU A 7 5.27 55.57 -5.54
N SER A 8 5.09 56.82 -5.12
CA SER A 8 3.91 57.64 -5.35
C SER A 8 4.02 58.38 -6.69
N ALA A 9 2.89 58.45 -7.38
CA ALA A 9 2.26 59.59 -8.07
C ALA A 9 3.10 60.59 -8.89
N SER A 10 2.61 60.94 -10.09
CA SER A 10 2.35 62.34 -10.51
C SER A 10 1.66 62.41 -11.92
N PRO A 11 1.17 63.57 -12.45
CA PRO A 11 -0.26 63.83 -12.56
C PRO A 11 -0.76 64.40 -13.93
N SER A 12 -2.07 64.22 -14.22
CA SER A 12 -3.05 65.12 -14.93
C SER A 12 -2.65 65.81 -16.29
N PRO A 13 -3.48 66.63 -17.00
CA PRO A 13 -4.88 67.04 -16.79
C PRO A 13 -5.76 67.23 -18.10
N LEU A 14 -7.11 67.38 -17.96
CA LEU A 14 -8.10 68.18 -18.76
C LEU A 14 -8.40 67.81 -20.26
N LEU A 15 -9.56 68.01 -20.89
CA LEU A 15 -10.97 68.37 -20.59
C LEU A 15 -11.71 68.37 -21.96
N ARG A 16 -12.99 67.95 -22.00
CA ARG A 16 -14.15 68.52 -22.75
C ARG A 16 -15.13 67.38 -23.12
N ARG A 17 -16.26 67.23 -22.42
CA ARG A 17 -17.52 68.01 -22.46
C ARG A 17 -18.38 67.67 -23.68
N GLY A 18 -19.45 66.92 -23.43
CA GLY A 18 -20.60 66.74 -24.30
C GLY A 18 -21.77 66.21 -23.49
N LEU A 19 -22.66 67.10 -23.06
CA LEU A 19 -23.95 66.75 -22.46
C LEU A 19 -24.83 66.14 -23.55
N SER A 20 -25.26 64.90 -23.36
CA SER A 20 -26.51 64.39 -23.95
C SER A 20 -27.31 63.76 -22.81
N ALA A 21 -28.38 64.44 -22.43
CA ALA A 21 -29.37 63.91 -21.52
C ALA A 21 -30.10 62.78 -22.25
N GLN A 22 -29.73 61.54 -21.95
CA GLN A 22 -30.52 60.37 -22.34
C GLN A 22 -31.33 59.93 -21.12
N PRO A 23 -32.66 59.74 -21.22
CA PRO A 23 -33.43 59.13 -20.16
C PRO A 23 -32.86 57.74 -19.88
N GLN A 24 -32.32 57.51 -18.68
CA GLN A 24 -31.99 56.15 -18.26
C GLN A 24 -33.30 55.35 -18.23
N PRO A 25 -33.37 54.18 -18.90
CA PRO A 25 -34.36 53.19 -18.56
C PRO A 25 -34.15 52.87 -17.08
N THR A 26 -35.19 52.98 -16.27
CA THR A 26 -35.19 52.48 -14.90
C THR A 26 -34.94 50.98 -14.97
N THR A 27 -33.68 50.56 -14.83
CA THR A 27 -33.35 49.18 -14.50
C THR A 27 -34.03 48.92 -13.16
N PRO A 28 -34.86 47.88 -13.01
CA PRO A 28 -35.26 47.46 -11.67
C PRO A 28 -33.97 47.20 -10.87
N PRO A 29 -33.95 47.51 -9.56
CA PRO A 29 -32.79 47.22 -8.74
C PRO A 29 -32.43 45.74 -8.91
N PRO A 30 -31.13 45.37 -8.91
CA PRO A 30 -30.78 43.96 -8.89
C PRO A 30 -31.55 43.34 -7.73
N GLU A 31 -32.39 42.37 -8.07
CA GLU A 31 -33.11 41.56 -7.10
C GLU A 31 -32.06 41.07 -6.09
N GLU A 32 -32.05 41.63 -4.89
CA GLU A 32 -31.25 41.13 -3.77
C GLU A 32 -31.85 39.80 -3.27
N ALA A 33 -32.04 38.86 -4.20
CA ALA A 33 -32.30 37.48 -3.87
C ALA A 33 -30.95 36.81 -3.59
N GLY A 34 -30.52 36.85 -2.32
CA GLY A 34 -29.78 35.73 -1.77
C GLY A 34 -28.32 35.96 -1.36
N SER A 35 -27.98 37.09 -0.73
CA SER A 35 -26.71 37.21 0.02
C SER A 35 -26.52 36.03 1.01
N GLY A 36 -27.62 35.64 1.68
CA GLY A 36 -27.68 34.44 2.52
C GLY A 36 -27.55 33.14 1.72
N ALA A 37 -28.32 32.97 0.64
CA ALA A 37 -28.32 31.74 -0.16
C ALA A 37 -26.95 31.45 -0.80
N GLY A 38 -26.28 32.47 -1.34
CA GLY A 38 -24.93 32.35 -1.89
C GLY A 38 -23.84 32.10 -0.83
N ALA A 39 -24.02 32.59 0.40
CA ALA A 39 -23.14 32.25 1.52
C ALA A 39 -23.36 30.80 2.01
N TRP A 40 -24.60 30.34 2.09
CA TRP A 40 -24.95 28.95 2.42
C TRP A 40 -24.47 27.96 1.36
N ALA A 41 -24.62 28.28 0.07
CA ALA A 41 -24.10 27.47 -1.01
C ALA A 41 -22.57 27.33 -0.93
N ARG A 42 -21.85 28.44 -0.71
CA ARG A 42 -20.38 28.41 -0.52
C ARG A 42 -19.97 27.57 0.69
N ARG A 43 -20.70 27.67 1.81
CA ARG A 43 -20.45 26.83 3.00
C ARG A 43 -20.70 25.35 2.72
N ALA A 44 -21.80 25.02 2.05
CA ALA A 44 -22.11 23.64 1.67
C ALA A 44 -21.02 23.06 0.76
N VAL A 45 -20.57 23.82 -0.25
CA VAL A 45 -19.45 23.42 -1.11
C VAL A 45 -18.18 23.18 -0.31
N ALA A 46 -17.84 24.07 0.62
CA ALA A 46 -16.67 23.92 1.47
C ALA A 46 -16.75 22.67 2.35
N PHE A 47 -17.89 22.42 3.01
CA PHE A 47 -18.09 21.21 3.82
C PHE A 47 -18.05 19.93 2.98
N SER A 48 -18.64 19.93 1.79
CA SER A 48 -18.58 18.80 0.86
C SER A 48 -17.14 18.51 0.42
N LEU A 49 -16.38 19.55 0.09
CA LEU A 49 -14.97 19.40 -0.28
C LEU A 49 -14.15 18.82 0.89
N LEU A 50 -14.32 19.37 2.10
CA LEU A 50 -13.66 18.86 3.31
C LEU A 50 -14.07 17.42 3.61
N GLY A 51 -15.35 17.08 3.46
CA GLY A 51 -15.86 15.72 3.64
C GLY A 51 -15.25 14.73 2.65
N LEU A 52 -15.19 15.10 1.36
CA LEU A 52 -14.57 14.28 0.32
C LEU A 52 -13.07 14.10 0.57
N THR A 53 -12.34 15.18 0.88
CA THR A 53 -10.92 15.10 1.22
C THR A 53 -10.68 14.24 2.47
N GLY A 54 -11.52 14.40 3.49
CA GLY A 54 -11.47 13.59 4.71
C GLY A 54 -11.72 12.10 4.44
N ALA A 55 -12.70 11.78 3.61
CA ALA A 55 -13.03 10.39 3.25
C ALA A 55 -11.89 9.69 2.48
N VAL A 56 -11.26 10.40 1.53
CA VAL A 56 -10.09 9.88 0.80
C VAL A 56 -8.91 9.70 1.74
N GLY A 57 -8.64 10.68 2.62
CA GLY A 57 -7.59 10.58 3.62
C GLY A 57 -7.78 9.40 4.57
N ALA A 58 -8.99 9.19 5.07
CA ALA A 58 -9.32 8.06 5.93
C ALA A 58 -9.10 6.70 5.24
N SER A 59 -9.42 6.60 3.95
CA SER A 59 -9.19 5.39 3.16
C SER A 59 -7.68 5.08 3.03
N ALA A 60 -6.86 6.10 2.76
CA ALA A 60 -5.41 5.95 2.70
C ALA A 60 -4.80 5.54 4.05
N VAL A 61 -5.30 6.09 5.16
CA VAL A 61 -4.87 5.70 6.52
C VAL A 61 -5.24 4.24 6.80
N SER A 62 -6.43 3.81 6.38
CA SER A 62 -6.84 2.40 6.50
C SER A 62 -5.87 1.47 5.75
N ASP A 63 -5.57 1.76 4.48
CA ASP A 63 -4.64 0.93 3.69
C ASP A 63 -3.23 0.91 4.29
N LEU A 64 -2.75 2.06 4.77
CA LEU A 64 -1.46 2.17 5.44
C LEU A 64 -1.41 1.34 6.73
N SER A 65 -2.49 1.35 7.52
CA SER A 65 -2.56 0.56 8.76
C SER A 65 -2.47 -0.94 8.48
N VAL A 66 -3.12 -1.42 7.42
CA VAL A 66 -3.04 -2.82 6.97
C VAL A 66 -1.61 -3.15 6.56
N PHE A 67 -0.99 -2.31 5.74
CA PHE A 67 0.40 -2.49 5.31
C PHE A 67 1.35 -2.57 6.52
N LEU A 68 1.24 -1.64 7.46
CA LEU A 68 2.12 -1.59 8.63
C LEU A 68 1.94 -2.81 9.54
N SER A 69 0.70 -3.27 9.76
CA SER A 69 0.42 -4.47 10.56
C SER A 69 1.02 -5.71 9.90
N CYS A 70 0.68 -5.95 8.64
CA CYS A 70 1.07 -7.17 7.93
C CYS A 70 2.58 -7.25 7.71
N SER A 71 3.20 -6.14 7.31
CA SER A 71 4.65 -6.10 7.07
C SER A 71 5.47 -6.26 8.35
N SER A 72 4.97 -5.80 9.50
CA SER A 72 5.65 -6.01 10.79
C SER A 72 5.69 -7.51 11.13
N GLN A 73 4.58 -8.22 10.92
CA GLN A 73 4.52 -9.67 11.12
C GLN A 73 5.40 -10.43 10.12
N ALA A 74 5.41 -10.00 8.86
CA ALA A 74 6.28 -10.61 7.84
C ALA A 74 7.77 -10.43 8.18
N ILE A 75 8.18 -9.26 8.68
CA ILE A 75 9.57 -9.02 9.13
C ILE A 75 9.91 -9.88 10.34
N GLU A 76 8.99 -10.03 11.29
CA GLU A 76 9.18 -10.90 12.45
C GLU A 76 9.41 -12.36 12.02
N LYS A 77 8.54 -12.88 11.15
CA LYS A 77 8.67 -14.23 10.58
C LYS A 77 9.98 -14.40 9.78
N ALA A 78 10.42 -13.37 9.05
CA ALA A 78 11.69 -13.40 8.32
C ALA A 78 12.90 -13.39 9.28
N THR A 79 12.82 -12.64 10.38
CA THR A 79 13.86 -12.53 11.41
C THR A 79 14.02 -13.82 12.22
N GLN A 80 12.96 -14.64 12.29
CA GLN A 80 12.96 -15.97 12.90
C GLN A 80 13.48 -17.07 11.95
N ASN A 81 13.53 -16.83 10.64
CA ASN A 81 14.00 -17.80 9.67
C ASN A 81 15.52 -17.74 9.50
N GLN A 82 16.22 -18.80 9.93
CA GLN A 82 17.69 -18.86 9.87
C GLN A 82 18.24 -18.75 8.45
N GLN A 83 17.57 -19.31 7.44
CA GLN A 83 18.05 -19.21 6.05
C GLN A 83 18.07 -17.77 5.53
N ILE A 84 17.13 -16.93 6.00
CA ILE A 84 17.11 -15.51 5.65
C ILE A 84 18.17 -14.75 6.44
N VAL A 85 18.24 -15.01 7.74
CA VAL A 85 19.20 -14.37 8.64
C VAL A 85 20.64 -14.65 8.23
N ASP A 86 20.97 -15.89 7.88
CA ASP A 86 22.30 -16.29 7.43
C ASP A 86 22.67 -15.68 6.08
N ALA A 87 21.67 -15.29 5.28
CA ALA A 87 21.86 -14.78 3.93
C ALA A 87 22.00 -13.27 3.85
N ILE A 88 21.19 -12.53 4.60
CA ILE A 88 21.15 -11.05 4.53
C ILE A 88 21.47 -10.38 5.88
N GLY A 89 21.55 -11.13 6.97
CA GLY A 89 21.88 -10.64 8.30
C GLY A 89 20.71 -10.05 9.09
N LYS A 90 21.02 -9.47 10.26
CA LYS A 90 20.10 -8.71 11.12
C LYS A 90 20.68 -7.33 11.43
N PRO A 91 19.84 -6.29 11.63
CA PRO A 91 18.37 -6.31 11.59
C PRO A 91 17.82 -6.30 10.15
N ILE A 92 16.68 -6.96 9.94
CA ILE A 92 15.92 -6.87 8.69
C ILE A 92 14.98 -5.66 8.81
N VAL A 93 15.25 -4.63 8.01
CA VAL A 93 14.51 -3.35 8.05
C VAL A 93 13.56 -3.26 6.86
N ARG A 94 12.36 -2.76 7.12
CA ARG A 94 11.37 -2.46 6.06
C ARG A 94 11.91 -1.39 5.11
N GLY A 95 11.84 -1.64 3.81
CA GLY A 95 12.11 -0.64 2.80
C GLY A 95 10.99 0.39 2.63
N PRO A 96 11.11 1.30 1.66
CA PRO A 96 10.17 2.38 1.47
C PRO A 96 8.76 1.89 1.09
N TRP A 97 7.74 2.46 1.72
CA TRP A 97 6.34 2.05 1.51
C TRP A 97 5.85 2.27 0.07
N TYR A 98 6.38 3.27 -0.63
CA TYR A 98 6.01 3.58 -2.01
C TYR A 98 6.51 2.53 -3.02
N SER A 99 7.45 1.67 -2.62
CA SER A 99 7.93 0.52 -3.42
C SER A 99 7.21 -0.77 -3.05
N ALA A 100 6.25 -0.72 -2.12
CA ALA A 100 5.42 -1.84 -1.77
C ALA A 100 4.19 -1.92 -2.66
N SER A 101 3.71 -3.14 -2.90
CA SER A 101 2.39 -3.39 -3.44
C SER A 101 1.52 -4.10 -2.41
N ILE A 102 0.26 -3.72 -2.38
CA ILE A 102 -0.76 -4.31 -1.55
C ILE A 102 -1.99 -4.56 -2.41
N ALA A 103 -2.47 -5.80 -2.39
CA ALA A 103 -3.73 -6.18 -2.99
C ALA A 103 -4.63 -6.67 -1.86
N VAL A 104 -5.76 -5.99 -1.68
CA VAL A 104 -6.74 -6.31 -0.65
C VAL A 104 -7.96 -6.91 -1.34
N ASN A 105 -8.41 -8.08 -0.88
CA ASN A 105 -9.59 -8.74 -1.41
C ASN A 105 -10.88 -8.13 -0.83
N HIS A 106 -12.04 -8.54 -1.38
CA HIS A 106 -13.36 -8.10 -0.94
C HIS A 106 -13.53 -8.20 0.58
N ALA A 107 -14.11 -7.16 1.17
CA ALA A 107 -14.29 -6.99 2.61
C ALA A 107 -12.99 -7.07 3.46
N ARG A 108 -11.80 -6.93 2.85
CA ARG A 108 -10.50 -6.94 3.55
C ARG A 108 -10.20 -8.22 4.35
N HIS A 109 -10.80 -9.34 3.97
CA HIS A 109 -10.53 -10.62 4.62
C HIS A 109 -9.20 -11.25 4.22
N SER A 110 -8.67 -10.92 3.05
CA SER A 110 -7.37 -11.39 2.62
C SER A 110 -6.56 -10.30 1.94
N VAL A 111 -5.25 -10.37 2.14
CA VAL A 111 -4.28 -9.42 1.60
C VAL A 111 -3.11 -10.17 0.98
N SER A 112 -2.65 -9.69 -0.15
CA SER A 112 -1.38 -10.08 -0.75
C SER A 112 -0.49 -8.85 -0.74
N CYS A 113 0.67 -8.94 -0.12
CA CYS A 113 1.59 -7.80 -0.03
C CYS A 113 2.99 -8.21 -0.48
N THR A 114 3.65 -7.26 -1.13
CA THR A 114 5.04 -7.38 -1.56
C THR A 114 5.76 -6.10 -1.18
N PHE A 115 6.86 -6.19 -0.45
CA PHE A 115 7.60 -5.00 -0.05
C PHE A 115 9.11 -5.28 0.07
N PRO A 116 9.96 -4.29 -0.23
CA PRO A 116 11.40 -4.45 -0.11
C PRO A 116 11.82 -4.48 1.36
N VAL A 117 12.91 -5.19 1.63
CA VAL A 117 13.61 -5.21 2.91
C VAL A 117 15.10 -5.01 2.68
N SER A 118 15.77 -4.46 3.68
CA SER A 118 17.22 -4.22 3.68
C SER A 118 17.83 -4.73 4.97
N ALA A 119 19.01 -5.32 4.87
CA ALA A 119 19.78 -5.82 5.99
C ALA A 119 21.30 -5.64 5.72
N PRO A 120 22.18 -5.80 6.73
CA PRO A 120 23.60 -5.45 6.58
C PRO A 120 24.35 -6.19 5.47
N GLN A 121 23.94 -7.42 5.16
CA GLN A 121 24.61 -8.27 4.18
C GLN A 121 23.84 -8.37 2.86
N GLY A 122 22.72 -7.65 2.69
CA GLY A 122 21.97 -7.71 1.45
C GLY A 122 20.58 -7.10 1.52
N ASN A 123 19.93 -7.04 0.37
CA ASN A 123 18.55 -6.58 0.25
C ASN A 123 17.63 -7.75 -0.06
N GLY A 124 16.33 -7.53 -0.01
CA GLY A 124 15.37 -8.54 -0.40
C GLY A 124 13.99 -7.98 -0.68
N LEU A 125 13.12 -8.86 -1.11
CA LEU A 125 11.72 -8.59 -1.36
C LEU A 125 10.91 -9.67 -0.65
N LEU A 126 10.12 -9.26 0.33
CA LEU A 126 9.19 -10.16 1.02
C LEU A 126 7.86 -10.12 0.28
N LYS A 127 7.34 -11.30 -0.06
CA LYS A 127 6.03 -11.52 -0.67
C LYS A 127 5.24 -12.43 0.23
N PHE A 128 4.03 -12.06 0.59
CA PHE A 128 3.21 -12.93 1.43
C PHE A 128 1.73 -12.73 1.15
N LYS A 129 0.94 -13.74 1.54
CA LYS A 129 -0.51 -13.63 1.60
C LYS A 129 -0.96 -13.88 3.02
N ALA A 130 -1.88 -13.06 3.49
CA ALA A 130 -2.44 -13.18 4.81
C ALA A 130 -3.97 -13.10 4.79
N VAL A 131 -4.60 -13.72 5.77
CA VAL A 131 -6.04 -13.62 6.04
C VAL A 131 -6.26 -12.92 7.37
N ARG A 132 -7.36 -12.20 7.50
CA ARG A 132 -7.69 -11.50 8.74
C ARG A 132 -8.30 -12.48 9.74
N LEU A 133 -7.74 -12.54 10.94
CA LEU A 133 -8.29 -13.26 12.08
C LEU A 133 -9.18 -12.29 12.87
N GLY A 134 -10.50 -12.47 12.83
CA GLY A 134 -11.43 -11.68 13.65
C GLY A 134 -12.84 -11.56 13.07
N ASP A 135 -13.78 -11.17 13.95
CA ASP A 135 -15.19 -10.98 13.60
C ASP A 135 -15.42 -9.63 12.89
N GLU A 136 -16.40 -9.60 11.98
CA GLU A 136 -16.85 -8.44 11.20
C GLU A 136 -17.55 -7.37 12.07
N SER A 137 -16.88 -6.88 13.10
CA SER A 137 -17.39 -5.77 13.91
C SER A 137 -17.25 -4.45 13.15
N TRP A 138 -18.24 -3.58 13.30
CA TRP A 138 -18.30 -2.24 12.71
C TRP A 138 -17.08 -1.35 12.99
N PHE A 139 -16.32 -1.62 14.07
CA PHE A 139 -15.10 -0.90 14.44
C PHE A 139 -13.81 -1.67 14.20
N SER A 140 -13.86 -2.77 13.45
CA SER A 140 -12.69 -3.61 13.23
C SER A 140 -11.52 -2.84 12.60
N PHE A 141 -11.78 -1.72 11.90
CA PHE A 141 -10.74 -0.82 11.38
C PHE A 141 -9.93 -0.06 12.45
N LEU A 142 -10.47 0.10 13.67
CA LEU A 142 -9.76 0.72 14.80
C LEU A 142 -8.89 -0.28 15.56
N GLN A 143 -9.24 -1.57 15.47
CA GLN A 143 -8.54 -2.63 16.17
C GLN A 143 -7.33 -3.07 15.36
N ARG A 144 -6.18 -3.24 16.03
CA ARG A 144 -5.00 -3.85 15.42
C ARG A 144 -5.42 -5.22 14.92
N SER A 145 -5.59 -5.34 13.61
CA SER A 145 -6.09 -6.57 13.00
C SER A 145 -5.00 -7.62 13.09
N ASP A 146 -5.34 -8.76 13.68
CA ASP A 146 -4.51 -9.95 13.66
C ASP A 146 -4.60 -10.53 12.25
N TRP A 147 -3.43 -10.78 11.63
CA TRP A 147 -3.34 -11.28 10.26
C TRP A 147 -2.61 -12.61 10.30
N GLU A 148 -3.22 -13.67 9.80
CA GLU A 148 -2.58 -14.96 9.66
C GLU A 148 -1.85 -15.03 8.34
N ILE A 149 -0.52 -15.14 8.37
CA ILE A 149 0.29 -15.29 7.16
C ILE A 149 0.24 -16.74 6.71
N LEU A 150 -0.53 -17.02 5.67
CA LEU A 150 -0.71 -18.37 5.09
C LEU A 150 0.52 -18.84 4.32
N ILE A 151 1.13 -17.92 3.57
CA ILE A 151 2.32 -18.19 2.76
C ILE A 151 3.21 -16.95 2.75
N MET A 152 4.51 -17.17 2.85
CA MET A 152 5.51 -16.12 2.72
C MET A 152 6.72 -16.61 1.93
N ASP A 153 7.11 -15.84 0.94
CA ASP A 153 8.31 -16.02 0.14
C ASP A 153 9.22 -14.82 0.35
N ALA A 154 10.51 -15.08 0.47
CA ALA A 154 11.56 -14.07 0.47
C ALA A 154 12.43 -14.26 -0.78
N ILE A 155 12.61 -13.18 -1.54
CA ILE A 155 13.55 -13.11 -2.67
C ILE A 155 14.70 -12.21 -2.21
N LEU A 156 15.83 -12.80 -1.89
CA LEU A 156 17.00 -12.12 -1.32
C LEU A 156 18.00 -11.83 -2.43
N ASP A 157 18.60 -10.65 -2.39
CA ASP A 157 19.69 -10.22 -3.24
C ASP A 157 20.95 -10.05 -2.39
N ILE A 158 21.89 -10.98 -2.57
CA ILE A 158 23.09 -11.11 -1.76
C ILE A 158 24.30 -10.67 -2.61
N PRO A 159 25.03 -9.62 -2.22
CA PRO A 159 26.30 -9.27 -2.83
C PRO A 159 27.33 -10.36 -2.54
N THR A 160 27.98 -10.84 -3.58
CA THR A 160 29.14 -11.76 -3.50
C THR A 160 30.45 -10.98 -3.54
N GLU A 161 31.53 -11.57 -3.04
CA GLU A 161 32.86 -10.91 -3.00
C GLU A 161 33.35 -10.45 -4.38
N ASP A 162 32.96 -11.14 -5.47
CA ASP A 162 33.29 -10.79 -6.85
C ASP A 162 32.53 -9.56 -7.39
N GLY A 163 31.75 -8.88 -6.54
CA GLY A 163 30.86 -7.77 -6.93
C GLY A 163 29.61 -8.22 -7.70
N LYS A 164 29.41 -9.52 -7.89
CA LYS A 164 28.18 -10.09 -8.49
C LYS A 164 27.07 -10.19 -7.46
N HIS A 165 25.84 -10.21 -7.94
CA HIS A 165 24.64 -10.34 -7.13
C HIS A 165 24.08 -11.76 -7.27
N ARG A 166 23.82 -12.43 -6.15
CA ARG A 166 23.18 -13.75 -6.13
C ARG A 166 21.76 -13.60 -5.59
N THR A 167 20.79 -14.00 -6.40
CA THR A 167 19.41 -14.10 -5.93
C THR A 167 19.17 -15.44 -5.24
N MET A 168 18.64 -15.42 -4.02
CA MET A 168 18.18 -16.60 -3.29
C MET A 168 16.68 -16.50 -3.02
N ARG A 169 15.95 -17.61 -3.16
CA ARG A 169 14.52 -17.68 -2.82
C ARG A 169 14.31 -18.60 -1.65
N VAL A 170 13.58 -18.12 -0.65
CA VAL A 170 13.23 -18.87 0.56
C VAL A 170 11.71 -18.85 0.71
N THR A 171 11.09 -20.01 0.64
CA THR A 171 9.66 -20.17 0.97
C THR A 171 9.56 -20.54 2.45
N ILE A 172 8.77 -19.78 3.18
CA ILE A 172 8.57 -19.94 4.62
C ILE A 172 7.21 -20.62 4.79
N PRO A 173 7.21 -21.87 5.25
CA PRO A 173 5.97 -22.58 5.51
C PRO A 173 5.24 -21.97 6.71
N ASP A 174 3.93 -22.13 6.74
CA ASP A 174 3.10 -21.73 7.87
C ASP A 174 3.48 -22.57 9.11
N ASN A 175 4.00 -21.90 10.14
CA ASN A 175 4.40 -22.53 11.41
C ASN A 175 3.19 -22.97 12.27
N THR A 176 1.97 -22.82 11.77
CA THR A 176 0.72 -23.22 12.46
C THR A 176 0.40 -24.70 12.27
N ALA A 177 1.08 -25.41 11.35
CA ALA A 177 1.11 -26.86 11.41
C ALA A 177 2.03 -27.30 12.55
N PRO A 178 1.62 -28.22 13.46
CA PRO A 178 2.56 -28.87 14.35
C PRO A 178 3.67 -29.42 13.47
N ARG A 179 4.93 -29.14 13.87
CA ARG A 179 6.11 -29.74 13.27
C ARG A 179 6.03 -31.24 13.54
N ALA A 180 5.24 -31.96 12.75
CA ALA A 180 5.28 -33.39 12.71
C ALA A 180 6.69 -33.72 12.25
N ASP A 181 7.49 -34.23 13.16
CA ASP A 181 8.81 -34.74 12.88
C ASP A 181 8.68 -35.68 11.68
N CYS A 182 9.14 -35.22 10.51
CA CYS A 182 9.31 -36.04 9.32
C CYS A 182 10.42 -37.06 9.57
N ARG A 183 10.14 -38.04 10.43
CA ARG A 183 10.85 -39.32 10.54
C ARG A 183 9.89 -40.45 10.16
N ALA A 184 9.31 -40.39 8.98
CA ALA A 184 8.57 -41.51 8.41
C ALA A 184 8.53 -41.49 6.87
N CYS A 185 9.66 -41.25 6.21
CA CYS A 185 9.86 -41.74 4.84
C CYS A 185 10.89 -42.86 4.87
N LYS A 186 10.51 -43.98 5.49
CA LYS A 186 11.25 -45.23 5.36
C LYS A 186 10.86 -45.81 4.01
N THR A 187 11.79 -45.74 3.05
CA THR A 187 11.94 -46.59 1.86
C THR A 187 10.65 -47.21 1.30
N GLN A 188 10.16 -46.68 0.19
CA GLN A 188 9.31 -47.44 -0.72
C GLN A 188 10.03 -48.75 -1.11
N PRO A 189 9.41 -49.93 -0.99
CA PRO A 189 9.91 -51.12 -1.65
C PRO A 189 9.75 -50.93 -3.16
N THR A 190 10.87 -51.05 -3.89
CA THR A 190 10.89 -51.22 -5.34
C THR A 190 9.94 -52.35 -5.73
N PRO A 191 8.99 -52.16 -6.66
CA PRO A 191 8.23 -53.26 -7.22
C PRO A 191 9.20 -54.19 -7.98
N ALA A 192 9.17 -55.48 -7.67
CA ALA A 192 9.97 -56.48 -8.36
C ALA A 192 9.66 -56.49 -9.87
N PRO A 193 10.65 -56.76 -10.74
CA PRO A 193 10.42 -56.84 -12.18
C PRO A 193 9.51 -58.04 -12.49
N VAL A 194 8.42 -57.77 -13.20
CA VAL A 194 7.51 -58.79 -13.72
C VAL A 194 8.26 -59.63 -14.76
N PRO A 195 8.23 -60.98 -14.69
CA PRO A 195 8.83 -61.83 -15.71
C PRO A 195 8.12 -61.64 -17.06
N SER A 196 8.89 -61.37 -18.10
CA SER A 196 8.42 -61.29 -19.49
C SER A 196 7.92 -62.66 -19.97
N ALA A 197 6.65 -62.72 -20.40
CA ALA A 197 6.11 -63.87 -21.13
C ALA A 197 6.51 -63.80 -22.62
N PRO A 198 6.72 -64.96 -23.29
CA PRO A 198 7.32 -65.02 -24.62
C PRO A 198 6.36 -64.61 -25.74
N ALA A 199 6.92 -64.10 -26.83
CA ALA A 199 6.24 -63.63 -28.03
C ALA A 199 5.41 -64.74 -28.73
N PRO A 200 4.23 -64.42 -29.30
CA PRO A 200 3.53 -65.36 -30.16
C PRO A 200 4.13 -65.35 -31.57
N ALA A 201 4.28 -66.56 -32.10
CA ALA A 201 4.79 -66.86 -33.43
C ALA A 201 3.88 -66.34 -34.54
N GLU A 202 4.54 -65.83 -35.57
CA GLU A 202 3.99 -65.42 -36.86
C GLU A 202 3.31 -66.61 -37.56
N LYS A 203 2.12 -66.38 -38.12
CA LYS A 203 1.50 -67.26 -39.11
C LYS A 203 0.70 -66.47 -40.12
#